data_AF-A0A839NB18-F1
#
_entry.id   AF-A0A839NB18-F1
#
_cell.length_a   1.000
_cell.length_b   1.000
_cell.length_c   1.000
_cell.angle_alpha   90.00
_cell.angle_beta   90.00
_cell.angle_gamma   90.00
#
_symmetry.space_group_name_H-M   'P 1'
#
loop_
_entity.id
_entity.type
_entity.pdbx_description
1 polymer ?
#
loop_
_entity_poly.entity_id
_entity_poly.type
_entity_poly.pdbx_seq_one_letter_code
_entity_poly.pdbx_strand_id
1 'polypeptide(L)'
;MSCVTFLNAAQRAALRESGEERLTPEEIRAQHPSPPATESKLRRLRALARNTDPSIRQSAALNQHCPVDVLELLARDSDPTVRQCVARQPLASQRLLRELAKDPVADVRGWVAANPAVTPELLADLAEDEDTTVRGVVRWARNWDADPATPPRTDRAAGPR
;
A
#
# COMPACT_ATOMS: atom_id res chain seq x y z
N MET A 1 3.47 25.19 7.45
CA MET A 1 4.70 25.34 8.27
C MET A 1 4.39 24.78 9.65
N SER A 2 5.03 23.66 10.02
CA SER A 2 4.74 23.01 11.30
C SER A 2 5.43 23.76 12.44
N CYS A 3 4.71 24.07 13.52
CA CYS A 3 5.22 24.78 14.71
C CYS A 3 6.36 24.03 15.44
N VAL A 4 6.68 22.80 15.00
CA VAL A 4 7.69 21.92 15.60
C VAL A 4 9.12 22.46 15.44
N THR A 5 9.40 23.28 14.44
CA THR A 5 10.75 23.83 14.19
C THR A 5 11.21 24.89 15.19
N PHE A 6 10.29 25.49 15.96
CA PHE A 6 10.60 26.54 16.95
C PHE A 6 10.79 26.01 18.38
N LEU A 7 10.59 24.71 18.59
CA LEU A 7 10.68 24.12 19.92
C LEU A 7 12.13 23.84 20.30
N ASN A 8 12.55 24.42 21.42
CA ASN A 8 13.83 24.11 22.01
C ASN A 8 13.85 22.66 22.58
N ALA A 9 15.03 22.18 22.96
CA ALA A 9 15.19 20.79 23.44
C ALA A 9 14.32 20.49 24.67
N ALA A 10 14.20 21.45 25.60
CA ALA A 10 13.38 21.31 26.79
C ALA A 10 11.88 21.27 26.48
N GLN A 11 11.40 22.07 25.54
CA GLN A 11 10.01 22.06 25.09
C GLN A 11 9.65 20.76 24.36
N ARG A 12 10.58 20.21 23.56
CA ARG A 12 10.40 18.88 22.93
C ARG A 12 10.42 17.75 23.95
N ALA A 13 11.24 17.84 25.00
CA ALA A 13 11.23 16.88 26.10
C ALA A 13 9.92 16.98 26.90
N ALA A 14 9.50 18.19 27.28
CA ALA A 14 8.24 18.43 27.97
C ALA A 14 7.03 17.93 27.17
N LEU A 15 6.99 18.12 25.84
CA LEU A 15 5.92 17.57 24.99
C LEU A 15 5.91 16.03 24.92
N ARG A 16 7.08 15.39 25.02
CA ARG A 16 7.17 13.92 25.09
C ARG A 16 6.71 13.38 26.45
N GLU A 17 6.94 14.14 27.51
CA GLU A 17 6.51 13.82 28.88
C GLU A 17 5.05 14.17 29.15
N SER A 18 4.54 15.27 28.56
CA SER A 18 3.17 15.76 28.73
C SER A 18 2.18 15.17 27.73
N GLY A 19 2.66 14.42 26.73
CA GLY A 19 1.80 13.69 25.82
C GLY A 19 1.07 12.64 26.63
N GLU A 20 -0.24 12.82 26.83
CA GLU A 20 -1.14 11.78 27.31
C GLU A 20 -0.85 10.46 26.59
N GLU A 21 -1.12 9.36 27.30
CA GLU A 21 -0.89 7.97 26.88
C GLU A 21 -0.91 7.83 25.36
N ARG A 22 0.28 7.69 24.76
CA ARG A 22 0.45 7.73 23.30
C ARG A 22 -0.29 6.55 22.70
N LEU A 23 -1.51 6.79 22.26
CA LEU A 23 -2.28 5.83 21.51
C LEU A 23 -1.44 5.32 20.34
N THR A 24 -1.34 4.00 20.24
CA THR A 24 -0.78 3.30 19.10
C THR A 24 -1.54 3.69 17.82
N PRO A 25 -0.92 3.55 16.63
CA PRO A 25 -1.63 3.77 15.37
C PRO A 25 -2.91 2.93 15.23
N GLU A 26 -2.95 1.76 15.87
CA GLU A 26 -4.12 0.87 15.89
C GLU A 26 -5.24 1.43 16.76
N GLU A 27 -4.93 1.94 17.96
CA GLU A 27 -5.91 2.58 18.84
C GLU A 27 -6.49 3.85 18.21
N ILE A 28 -5.66 4.67 17.56
CA ILE A 28 -6.13 5.85 16.81
C ILE A 28 -7.12 5.43 15.71
N ARG A 29 -6.81 4.37 14.94
CA ARG A 29 -7.71 3.85 13.90
C ARG A 29 -9.01 3.30 14.48
N ALA A 30 -8.95 2.63 15.64
CA ALA A 30 -10.13 2.09 16.31
C ALA A 30 -11.06 3.20 16.82
N GLN A 31 -10.49 4.30 17.32
CA GLN A 31 -11.27 5.47 17.76
C GLN A 31 -11.82 6.30 16.61
N HIS A 32 -11.15 6.29 15.44
CA HIS A 32 -11.52 7.07 14.27
C HIS A 32 -11.64 6.21 13.00
N PRO A 33 -12.63 5.28 12.93
CA PRO A 33 -12.81 4.44 11.77
C PRO A 33 -13.24 5.24 10.54
N SER A 34 -12.70 4.89 9.37
CA SER A 34 -13.21 5.44 8.10
C SER A 34 -14.66 4.99 7.89
N PRO A 35 -15.56 5.87 7.42
CA PRO A 35 -16.92 5.49 7.09
C PRO A 35 -16.95 4.33 6.07
N PRO A 36 -17.90 3.38 6.20
CA PRO A 36 -18.02 2.28 5.25
C PRO A 36 -18.32 2.83 3.85
N ALA A 37 -17.86 2.13 2.83
CA ALA A 37 -18.15 2.51 1.46
C ALA A 37 -19.63 2.25 1.13
N THR A 38 -20.34 3.32 0.77
CA THR A 38 -21.73 3.22 0.32
C THR A 38 -21.80 2.64 -1.09
N GLU A 39 -22.93 2.03 -1.44
CA GLU A 39 -23.15 1.49 -2.79
C GLU A 39 -22.94 2.55 -3.90
N SER A 40 -23.39 3.78 -3.64
CA SER A 40 -23.17 4.91 -4.56
C SER A 40 -21.68 5.21 -4.77
N LYS A 41 -20.83 5.04 -3.74
CA LYS A 41 -19.37 5.19 -3.84
C LYS A 41 -18.77 4.05 -4.68
N LEU A 42 -19.17 2.81 -4.41
CA LEU A 42 -18.67 1.63 -5.17
C LEU A 42 -19.04 1.74 -6.65
N ARG A 43 -20.28 2.13 -6.96
CA ARG A 43 -20.73 2.40 -8.33
C ARG A 43 -19.88 3.46 -9.03
N ARG A 44 -19.54 4.55 -8.32
CA ARG A 44 -18.69 5.60 -8.87
C ARG A 44 -17.27 5.09 -9.15
N LEU A 45 -16.69 4.31 -8.25
CA LEU A 45 -15.36 3.71 -8.47
C LEU A 45 -15.34 2.81 -9.71
N ARG A 46 -16.39 2.00 -9.92
CA ARG A 46 -16.54 1.19 -11.15
C ARG A 46 -16.64 2.03 -12.42
N ALA A 47 -17.28 3.20 -12.36
CA ALA A 47 -17.37 4.12 -13.49
C ALA A 47 -16.01 4.79 -13.78
N LEU A 48 -15.30 5.25 -12.74
CA LEU A 48 -13.97 5.86 -12.87
C LEU A 48 -12.95 4.88 -13.44
N ALA A 49 -13.02 3.60 -13.06
CA ALA A 49 -12.14 2.55 -13.58
C ALA A 49 -12.27 2.30 -15.09
N ARG A 50 -13.33 2.78 -15.74
CA ARG A 50 -13.57 2.65 -17.18
C ARG A 50 -13.34 3.95 -17.94
N ASN A 51 -12.82 4.98 -17.28
CA ASN A 51 -12.56 6.26 -17.93
C ASN A 51 -11.42 6.14 -18.95
N THR A 52 -11.48 6.93 -20.02
CA THR A 52 -10.45 6.97 -21.06
C THR A 52 -9.12 7.53 -20.54
N ASP A 53 -9.16 8.46 -19.58
CA ASP A 53 -7.99 9.05 -18.95
C ASP A 53 -7.38 8.09 -17.90
N PRO A 54 -6.12 7.64 -18.09
CA PRO A 54 -5.43 6.80 -17.12
C PRO A 54 -5.33 7.43 -15.73
N SER A 55 -5.22 8.75 -15.61
CA SER A 55 -5.12 9.46 -14.33
C SER A 55 -6.40 9.28 -13.50
N ILE A 56 -7.56 9.25 -14.17
CA ILE A 56 -8.85 8.98 -13.53
C ILE A 56 -8.93 7.51 -13.10
N ARG A 57 -8.43 6.58 -13.91
CA ARG A 57 -8.39 5.15 -13.53
C ARG A 57 -7.44 4.90 -12.35
N GLN A 58 -6.30 5.57 -12.29
CA GLN A 58 -5.39 5.56 -11.14
C GLN A 58 -6.11 5.99 -9.85
N SER A 59 -6.96 7.04 -9.91
CA SER A 59 -7.73 7.49 -8.75
C SER A 59 -8.68 6.43 -8.21
N ALA A 60 -9.26 5.60 -9.09
CA ALA A 60 -10.07 4.46 -8.69
C ALA A 60 -9.21 3.38 -8.04
N ALA A 61 -8.08 3.03 -8.68
CA ALA A 61 -7.14 2.03 -8.19
C ALA A 61 -6.55 2.38 -6.81
N LEU A 62 -6.29 3.66 -6.52
CA LEU A 62 -5.70 4.13 -5.25
C LEU A 62 -6.73 4.28 -4.11
N ASN A 63 -8.02 4.10 -4.37
CA ASN A 63 -9.03 4.24 -3.33
C ASN A 63 -8.92 3.11 -2.30
N GLN A 64 -8.90 3.44 -0.99
CA GLN A 64 -8.85 2.42 0.08
C GLN A 64 -10.07 1.48 0.10
N HIS A 65 -11.19 1.89 -0.52
CA HIS A 65 -12.38 1.07 -0.67
C HIS A 65 -12.57 0.60 -2.12
N CYS A 66 -11.49 0.53 -2.90
CA CYS A 66 -11.54 0.00 -4.25
C CYS A 66 -12.10 -1.43 -4.22
N PRO A 67 -13.21 -1.71 -4.91
CA PRO A 67 -13.76 -3.06 -4.99
C PRO A 67 -12.76 -4.03 -5.59
N VAL A 68 -12.81 -5.30 -5.18
CA VAL A 68 -11.95 -6.36 -5.73
C VAL A 68 -12.14 -6.48 -7.25
N ASP A 69 -13.38 -6.42 -7.75
CA ASP A 69 -13.68 -6.50 -9.18
C ASP A 69 -13.03 -5.35 -9.98
N VAL A 70 -12.88 -4.17 -9.36
CA VAL A 70 -12.21 -3.03 -9.97
C VAL A 70 -10.69 -3.22 -9.98
N LEU A 71 -10.10 -3.72 -8.88
CA LEU A 71 -8.66 -4.03 -8.85
C LEU A 71 -8.27 -5.09 -9.87
N GLU A 72 -9.12 -6.12 -10.04
CA GLU A 72 -8.90 -7.17 -11.04
C GLU A 72 -8.98 -6.66 -12.47
N LEU A 73 -9.91 -5.72 -12.74
CA LEU A 73 -9.99 -5.04 -14.03
C LEU A 73 -8.72 -4.21 -14.29
N LEU A 74 -8.33 -3.38 -13.33
CA LEU A 74 -7.23 -2.42 -13.47
C LEU A 74 -5.84 -3.09 -13.41
N ALA A 75 -5.72 -4.30 -12.87
CA ALA A 75 -4.47 -5.07 -12.94
C ALA A 75 -4.08 -5.46 -14.37
N ARG A 76 -5.04 -5.41 -15.31
CA ARG A 76 -4.83 -5.71 -16.74
C ARG A 76 -4.92 -4.45 -17.60
N ASP A 77 -4.85 -3.28 -16.97
CA ASP A 77 -4.92 -2.01 -17.67
C ASP A 77 -3.77 -1.87 -18.67
N SER A 78 -4.03 -1.25 -19.82
CA SER A 78 -2.99 -1.00 -20.81
C SER A 78 -1.90 -0.06 -20.28
N ASP A 79 -2.26 0.86 -19.39
CA ASP A 79 -1.35 1.82 -18.81
C ASP A 79 -0.61 1.22 -17.60
N PRO A 80 0.73 1.12 -17.63
CA PRO A 80 1.49 0.56 -16.52
C PRO A 80 1.37 1.37 -15.23
N THR A 81 1.16 2.68 -15.29
CA THR A 81 1.01 3.53 -14.09
C THR A 81 -0.29 3.20 -13.34
N VAL A 82 -1.33 2.78 -14.05
CA VAL A 82 -2.56 2.24 -13.43
C VAL A 82 -2.27 0.91 -12.74
N ARG A 83 -1.55 0.00 -13.41
CA ARG A 83 -1.16 -1.30 -12.82
C ARG A 83 -0.26 -1.14 -11.59
N GLN A 84 0.65 -0.17 -11.59
CA GLN A 84 1.45 0.22 -10.42
C GLN A 84 0.56 0.65 -9.26
N CYS A 85 -0.50 1.43 -9.50
CA CYS A 85 -1.45 1.82 -8.47
C CYS A 85 -2.18 0.62 -7.85
N VAL A 86 -2.47 -0.41 -8.65
CA VAL A 86 -3.02 -1.68 -8.14
C VAL A 86 -1.98 -2.43 -7.31
N ALA A 87 -0.73 -2.51 -7.76
CA ALA A 87 0.37 -3.13 -7.02
C ALA A 87 0.63 -2.46 -5.66
N ARG A 88 0.26 -1.19 -5.49
CA ARG A 88 0.38 -0.44 -4.23
C ARG A 88 -0.75 -0.71 -3.22
N GLN A 89 -1.80 -1.42 -3.61
CA GLN A 89 -2.95 -1.63 -2.73
C GLN A 89 -2.61 -2.56 -1.56
N PRO A 90 -2.74 -2.10 -0.29
CA PRO A 90 -2.44 -2.94 0.88
C PRO A 90 -3.36 -4.16 1.01
N LEU A 91 -4.54 -4.10 0.39
CA LEU A 91 -5.54 -5.17 0.39
C LEU A 91 -5.54 -5.99 -0.91
N ALA A 92 -4.54 -5.82 -1.77
CA ALA A 92 -4.39 -6.64 -2.96
C ALA A 92 -4.31 -8.13 -2.59
N SER A 93 -5.03 -8.97 -3.31
CA SER A 93 -5.00 -10.42 -3.06
C SER A 93 -3.67 -11.02 -3.51
N GLN A 94 -3.27 -12.13 -2.89
CA GLN A 94 -2.06 -12.86 -3.30
C GLN A 94 -2.09 -13.31 -4.76
N ARG A 95 -3.29 -13.62 -5.27
CA ARG A 95 -3.49 -13.93 -6.69
C ARG A 95 -3.11 -12.74 -7.57
N LEU A 96 -3.53 -11.54 -7.18
CA LEU A 96 -3.27 -10.30 -7.93
C LEU A 96 -1.80 -9.91 -7.88
N LEU A 97 -1.17 -10.00 -6.71
CA LEU A 97 0.26 -9.71 -6.56
C LEU A 97 1.13 -10.67 -7.39
N ARG A 98 0.77 -11.97 -7.43
CA ARG A 98 1.46 -12.96 -8.30
C ARG A 98 1.27 -12.68 -9.79
N GLU A 99 0.12 -12.14 -10.19
CA GLU A 99 -0.14 -11.72 -11.57
C GLU A 99 0.75 -10.51 -11.93
N LEU A 100 0.78 -9.49 -11.07
CA LEU A 100 1.58 -8.27 -11.26
C LEU A 100 3.10 -8.48 -11.09
N ALA A 101 3.53 -9.50 -10.35
CA ALA A 101 4.95 -9.87 -10.26
C ALA A 101 5.51 -10.37 -11.60
N LYS A 102 4.65 -10.74 -12.55
CA LYS A 102 5.02 -11.14 -13.91
C LYS A 102 4.80 -10.03 -14.94
N ASP A 103 4.52 -8.81 -14.48
CA ASP A 103 4.27 -7.67 -15.36
C ASP A 103 5.51 -7.38 -16.21
N PRO A 104 5.37 -7.07 -17.52
CA PRO A 104 6.50 -6.72 -18.36
C PRO A 104 7.23 -5.44 -17.89
N VAL A 105 6.59 -4.58 -17.11
CA VAL A 105 7.17 -3.32 -16.63
C VAL A 105 7.79 -3.50 -15.25
N ALA A 106 9.11 -3.29 -15.16
CA ALA A 106 9.88 -3.42 -13.92
C ALA A 106 9.32 -2.57 -12.76
N ASP A 107 8.86 -1.34 -13.02
CA ASP A 107 8.27 -0.49 -11.98
C ASP A 107 7.03 -1.13 -11.32
N VAL A 108 6.20 -1.86 -12.09
CA VAL A 108 5.04 -2.57 -11.54
C VAL A 108 5.52 -3.69 -10.60
N ARG A 109 6.50 -4.48 -11.04
CA ARG A 109 7.10 -5.56 -10.23
C ARG A 109 7.78 -5.02 -8.97
N GLY A 110 8.45 -3.87 -9.07
CA GLY A 110 9.03 -3.16 -7.93
C GLY A 110 7.98 -2.74 -6.90
N TRP A 111 6.83 -2.22 -7.34
CA TRP A 111 5.73 -1.92 -6.42
C TRP A 111 5.11 -3.17 -5.78
N VAL A 112 5.13 -4.33 -6.45
CA VAL A 112 4.76 -5.61 -5.81
C VAL A 112 5.74 -5.95 -4.69
N ALA A 113 7.05 -5.82 -4.91
CA ALA A 113 8.07 -6.07 -3.88
C ALA A 113 7.94 -5.13 -2.67
N ALA A 114 7.52 -3.87 -2.90
CA ALA A 114 7.27 -2.89 -1.85
C ALA A 114 5.90 -3.03 -1.15
N ASN A 115 5.02 -3.92 -1.63
CA ASN A 115 3.68 -4.07 -1.06
C ASN A 115 3.75 -4.76 0.32
N PRO A 116 3.09 -4.24 1.38
CA PRO A 116 3.11 -4.84 2.71
C PRO A 116 2.44 -6.22 2.80
N ALA A 117 1.59 -6.57 1.84
CA ALA A 117 0.93 -7.87 1.73
C ALA A 117 1.72 -8.88 0.87
N VAL A 118 2.88 -8.53 0.31
CA VAL A 118 3.70 -9.49 -0.45
C VAL A 118 4.22 -10.59 0.48
N THR A 119 4.17 -11.84 0.04
CA THR A 119 4.68 -12.95 0.86
C THR A 119 6.20 -13.11 0.73
N PRO A 120 6.86 -13.73 1.73
CA PRO A 120 8.28 -14.05 1.66
C PRO A 120 8.66 -14.87 0.43
N GLU A 121 7.80 -15.80 0.00
CA GLU A 121 8.04 -16.62 -1.19
C GLU A 121 8.02 -15.78 -2.46
N LEU A 122 7.04 -14.89 -2.61
CA LEU A 122 6.96 -14.01 -3.78
C LEU A 122 8.12 -12.99 -3.81
N LEU A 123 8.62 -12.55 -2.64
CA LEU A 123 9.84 -11.75 -2.56
C LEU A 123 11.10 -12.54 -2.92
N ALA A 124 11.15 -13.84 -2.63
CA ALA A 124 12.25 -14.69 -3.03
C ALA A 124 12.27 -14.82 -4.57
N ASP A 125 11.10 -15.00 -5.19
CA ASP A 125 10.98 -15.01 -6.65
C ASP A 125 11.45 -13.67 -7.26
N LEU A 126 11.00 -12.53 -6.72
CA LEU A 126 11.41 -11.20 -7.18
C LEU A 126 12.88 -10.85 -6.86
N ALA A 127 13.56 -11.59 -5.98
CA ALA A 127 14.98 -11.38 -5.71
C ALA A 127 15.85 -11.77 -6.91
N GLU A 128 15.34 -12.66 -7.77
CA GLU A 128 15.97 -13.13 -9.00
C GLU A 128 15.46 -12.38 -10.24
N ASP A 129 14.71 -11.28 -10.06
CA ASP A 129 14.21 -10.45 -11.17
C ASP A 129 15.36 -9.96 -12.05
N GLU A 130 15.13 -9.85 -13.35
CA GLU A 130 16.12 -9.34 -14.31
C GLU A 130 16.53 -7.89 -14.04
N ASP A 131 15.61 -7.08 -13.50
CA ASP A 131 15.78 -5.66 -13.27
C ASP A 131 16.48 -5.38 -11.94
N THR A 132 17.56 -4.60 -12.00
CA THR A 132 18.39 -4.26 -10.83
C THR A 132 17.64 -3.42 -9.79
N THR A 133 16.70 -2.59 -10.23
CA THR A 133 15.88 -1.74 -9.35
C THR A 133 14.91 -2.61 -8.56
N VAL A 134 14.25 -3.58 -9.21
CA VAL A 134 13.37 -4.54 -8.52
C VAL A 134 14.14 -5.30 -7.44
N ARG A 135 15.32 -5.85 -7.77
CA ARG A 135 16.18 -6.51 -6.79
C ARG A 135 16.61 -5.58 -5.64
N GLY A 136 16.83 -4.31 -5.93
CA GLY A 136 17.10 -3.26 -4.93
C GLY A 136 15.92 -3.05 -3.97
N VAL A 137 14.70 -2.96 -4.50
CA VAL A 137 13.47 -2.85 -3.70
C VAL A 137 13.27 -4.09 -2.84
N VAL A 138 13.53 -5.30 -3.34
CA VAL A 138 13.44 -6.52 -2.54
C VAL A 138 14.40 -6.50 -1.35
N ARG A 139 15.65 -6.06 -1.55
CA ARG A 139 16.63 -5.91 -0.45
C ARG A 139 16.15 -4.92 0.60
N TRP A 140 15.63 -3.77 0.17
CA TRP A 140 15.02 -2.80 1.07
C TRP A 140 13.83 -3.41 1.83
N ALA A 141 12.93 -4.08 1.12
CA ALA A 141 11.71 -4.64 1.69
C ALA A 141 11.99 -5.81 2.65
N ARG A 142 13.10 -6.54 2.52
CA ARG A 142 13.53 -7.56 3.50
C ARG A 142 13.99 -6.96 4.83
N ASN A 143 14.45 -5.71 4.81
CA ASN A 143 14.90 -4.99 6.00
C ASN A 143 13.77 -4.15 6.63
N TRP A 144 12.54 -4.25 6.11
CA TRP A 144 11.37 -3.49 6.59
C TRP A 144 11.07 -3.78 8.07
N ASP A 145 11.10 -5.05 8.47
CA ASP A 145 10.79 -5.47 9.84
C ASP A 145 11.95 -5.23 10.83
N ALA A 146 13.12 -4.77 10.34
CA ALA A 146 14.26 -4.43 11.19
C ALA A 146 14.17 -3.01 11.77
N ASP A 147 13.27 -2.16 11.25
CA ASP A 147 13.03 -0.81 11.77
C ASP A 147 11.86 -0.81 12.76
N PRO A 148 12.09 -0.59 14.07
CA PRO A 148 11.03 -0.57 15.09
C PRO A 148 10.01 0.57 14.89
N ALA A 149 10.29 1.54 14.02
CA ALA A 149 9.36 2.62 13.68
C ALA A 149 8.44 2.28 12.49
N THR A 150 8.71 1.19 11.76
CA THR A 150 7.94 0.83 10.56
C THR A 150 6.88 -0.23 10.92
N PRO A 151 5.59 -0.05 10.55
CA PRO A 151 4.56 -1.04 10.85
C PRO A 151 4.93 -2.39 10.22
N PRO A 152 4.75 -3.51 10.93
CA PRO A 152 5.12 -4.82 10.42
C PRO A 152 4.37 -5.11 9.13
N ARG A 153 4.96 -5.93 8.26
CA ARG A 153 4.21 -6.50 7.14
C ARG A 153 2.96 -7.15 7.69
N THR A 154 1.81 -6.86 7.08
CA THR A 154 0.54 -7.38 7.57
C THR A 154 0.56 -8.89 7.40
N ASP A 155 0.70 -9.63 8.51
CA ASP A 155 0.58 -11.08 8.55
C ASP A 155 -0.86 -11.46 8.16
N ARG A 156 -1.09 -11.69 6.87
CA ARG A 156 -2.38 -12.17 6.33
C ARG A 156 -2.31 -13.63 5.88
N ALA A 157 -1.42 -14.42 6.49
CA ALA A 157 -1.49 -15.88 6.42
C ALA A 157 -2.78 -16.45 7.06
N ALA A 158 -3.57 -15.65 7.79
CA ALA A 158 -4.87 -16.03 8.34
C ALA A 158 -5.99 -15.10 7.85
N GLY A 159 -6.47 -15.30 6.62
CA GLY A 159 -7.82 -14.88 6.25
C GLY A 159 -8.85 -15.85 6.86
N PRO A 160 -10.02 -15.39 7.32
CA PRO A 160 -11.05 -16.28 7.85
C PRO A 160 -11.55 -17.21 6.73
N ARG A 161 -11.76 -18.48 7.10
CA ARG A 161 -12.40 -19.50 6.26
C ARG A 161 -13.86 -19.14 5.95
#